data_AF-A0ABD4T4M0-F1
#
_entry.id   AF-A0ABD4T4M0-F1
#
_cell.length_a   1.000
_cell.length_b   1.000
_cell.length_c   1.000
_cell.angle_alpha   90.00
_cell.angle_beta   90.00
_cell.angle_gamma   90.00
#
_symmetry.space_group_name_H-M   'P 1'
#
loop_
_entity.id
_entity.type
_entity.pdbx_description
1 polymer ?
#
loop_
_entity_poly.entity_id
_entity_poly.type
_entity_poly.pdbx_seq_one_letter_code
_entity_poly.pdbx_strand_id
1 'polypeptide(L)'
;ATILVKNQSIWLQLCKNITSNLGHTHPDKLNALLENIPLNRLGQPQDVASLVTFLASEEASYITGSTFFVDGGLLWNYHEQ
;
A
#
# COMPACT_ATOMS: atom_id res chain seq x y z
N ALA A 1 -11.37 15.02 -6.77
CA ALA A 1 -10.72 13.71 -6.93
C ALA A 1 -11.65 12.62 -6.40
N THR A 2 -12.10 11.69 -7.25
CA THR A 2 -12.87 10.52 -6.79
C THR A 2 -11.88 9.51 -6.22
N ILE A 3 -11.61 9.60 -4.92
CA ILE A 3 -10.83 8.58 -4.22
C ILE A 3 -11.77 7.38 -4.01
N LEU A 4 -11.68 6.37 -4.88
CA LEU A 4 -12.39 5.10 -4.71
C LEU A 4 -11.76 4.31 -3.55
N VAL A 5 -11.97 4.76 -2.31
CA VAL A 5 -11.76 3.88 -1.15
C VAL A 5 -13.03 3.08 -0.95
N LYS A 6 -13.19 2.00 -1.72
CA LYS A 6 -14.32 1.08 -1.53
C LYS A 6 -14.18 0.43 -0.15
N ASN A 7 -14.88 0.99 0.84
CA ASN A 7 -15.05 0.47 2.19
C ASN A 7 -13.71 0.23 2.95
N GLN A 8 -13.21 1.30 3.61
CA GLN A 8 -11.98 1.27 4.42
C GLN A 8 -11.94 0.15 5.46
N SER A 9 -13.08 -0.30 6.00
CA SER A 9 -13.12 -1.31 7.06
C SER A 9 -12.67 -2.69 6.57
N ILE A 10 -13.15 -3.11 5.39
CA ILE A 10 -12.78 -4.38 4.77
C ILE A 10 -11.32 -4.38 4.31
N TRP A 11 -10.85 -3.28 3.72
CA TRP A 11 -9.45 -3.14 3.28
C TRP A 11 -8.46 -3.20 4.45
N LEU A 12 -8.75 -2.49 5.53
CA LEU A 12 -7.89 -2.52 6.72
C LEU A 12 -7.91 -3.90 7.39
N GLN A 13 -9.04 -4.60 7.41
CA GLN A 13 -9.11 -5.98 7.89
C GLN A 13 -8.35 -6.96 6.99
N LEU A 14 -8.43 -6.84 5.67
CA LEU A 14 -7.66 -7.64 4.72
C LEU A 14 -6.17 -7.42 4.92
N CYS A 15 -5.70 -6.17 4.98
CA CYS A 15 -4.29 -5.87 5.23
C CYS A 15 -3.81 -6.44 6.56
N LYS A 16 -4.62 -6.34 7.63
CA LYS A 16 -4.29 -6.90 8.95
C LYS A 16 -4.23 -8.42 8.93
N ASN A 17 -5.21 -9.10 8.32
CA ASN A 17 -5.28 -10.56 8.27
C ASN A 17 -4.19 -11.17 7.38
N ILE A 18 -3.85 -10.51 6.26
CA ILE A 18 -2.76 -10.93 5.39
C ILE A 18 -1.43 -10.75 6.11
N THR A 19 -1.20 -9.59 6.72
CA THR A 19 0.07 -9.30 7.41
C THR A 19 0.28 -10.21 8.63
N SER A 20 -0.77 -10.43 9.44
CA SER A 20 -0.64 -11.28 10.63
C SER A 20 -0.48 -12.76 10.27
N ASN A 21 -1.14 -13.26 9.21
CA ASN A 21 -0.96 -14.66 8.82
C ASN A 21 0.38 -14.91 8.12
N LEU A 22 0.83 -14.00 7.25
CA LEU A 22 2.09 -14.17 6.52
C LEU A 22 3.30 -14.20 7.46
N GLY A 23 3.37 -13.28 8.43
CA GLY A 23 4.49 -13.23 9.38
C GLY A 23 4.55 -14.40 10.36
N HIS A 24 3.40 -15.01 10.68
CA HIS A 24 3.33 -16.09 11.67
C HIS A 24 3.39 -17.50 11.07
N THR A 25 2.91 -17.69 9.83
CA THR A 25 2.78 -19.03 9.24
C THR A 25 3.88 -19.36 8.23
N HIS A 26 4.50 -18.35 7.58
CA HIS A 26 5.49 -18.56 6.51
C HIS A 26 6.54 -17.43 6.48
N PRO A 27 7.51 -17.41 7.41
CA PRO A 27 8.51 -16.35 7.50
C PRO A 27 9.34 -16.21 6.22
N ASP A 28 9.63 -17.31 5.52
CA ASP A 28 10.39 -17.28 4.27
C ASP A 28 9.66 -16.52 3.15
N LYS A 29 8.32 -16.61 3.11
CA LYS A 29 7.51 -15.86 2.14
C LYS A 29 7.48 -14.38 2.45
N LEU A 30 7.50 -14.01 3.74
CA LEU A 30 7.59 -12.62 4.14
C LEU A 30 8.94 -12.02 3.74
N ASN A 31 10.05 -12.74 3.97
CA ASN A 31 11.38 -12.27 3.58
C ASN A 31 11.51 -12.09 2.06
N ALA A 32 11.07 -13.08 1.28
CA ALA A 32 11.06 -12.97 -0.18
C ALA A 32 10.20 -11.80 -0.69
N LEU A 33 9.06 -11.52 -0.05
CA LEU A 33 8.25 -10.34 -0.38
C LEU A 33 9.00 -9.04 -0.06
N LEU A 34 9.65 -8.96 1.10
CA LEU A 34 10.39 -7.78 1.53
C LEU A 34 11.58 -7.47 0.63
N GLU A 35 12.28 -8.48 0.12
CA GLU A 35 13.35 -8.32 -0.89
C GLU A 35 12.86 -7.66 -2.18
N ASN A 36 11.61 -7.89 -2.55
CA ASN A 36 10.99 -7.29 -3.73
C ASN A 36 10.48 -5.86 -3.48
N ILE A 37 10.41 -5.40 -2.23
CA ILE A 37 10.02 -4.03 -1.88
C ILE A 37 11.28 -3.21 -1.64
N PRO A 38 11.61 -2.20 -2.47
CA PRO A 38 12.79 -1.36 -2.26
C PRO A 38 12.87 -0.70 -0.87
N LEU A 39 11.73 -0.35 -0.26
CA LEU A 39 11.68 0.18 1.11
C LEU A 39 11.88 -0.87 2.21
N ASN A 40 11.98 -2.15 1.86
CA ASN A 40 12.23 -3.29 2.74
C ASN A 40 11.32 -3.33 3.99
N ARG A 41 10.07 -2.91 3.84
CA ARG A 41 9.05 -2.93 4.88
C ARG A 41 7.67 -3.08 4.28
N LEU A 42 6.74 -3.59 5.08
CA LEU A 42 5.32 -3.57 4.73
C LEU A 42 4.76 -2.15 4.86
N GLY A 43 3.79 -1.85 3.98
CA GLY A 43 2.99 -0.65 4.04
C GLY A 43 2.20 -0.59 5.34
N GLN A 44 2.13 0.60 5.92
CA GLN A 44 1.34 0.91 7.10
C GLN A 44 0.10 1.71 6.69
N PRO A 45 -1.01 1.65 7.44
CA PRO A 45 -2.21 2.45 7.15
C PRO A 45 -1.91 3.96 6.99
N GLN A 46 -0.89 4.44 7.71
CA GLN A 46 -0.43 5.83 7.68
C GLN A 46 0.16 6.23 6.32
N ASP A 47 0.75 5.30 5.56
CA ASP A 47 1.32 5.58 4.24
C ASP A 47 0.22 6.01 3.25
N VAL A 48 -0.92 5.31 3.27
CA VAL A 48 -2.09 5.65 2.44
C VAL A 48 -2.80 6.90 2.99
N ALA A 49 -2.97 6.99 4.31
CA ALA A 49 -3.65 8.13 4.94
C ALA A 49 -2.96 9.46 4.64
N SER A 50 -1.61 9.48 4.64
CA SER A 50 -0.82 10.67 4.33
C SER A 50 -1.07 11.15 2.89
N LEU A 51 -1.06 10.23 1.92
CA LEU A 51 -1.37 10.57 0.52
C LEU A 51 -2.80 11.11 0.38
N VAL A 52 -3.77 10.44 1.00
CA VAL A 52 -5.18 10.88 0.97
C VAL A 52 -5.33 12.29 1.56
N THR A 53 -4.59 12.58 2.63
CA THR A 53 -4.61 13.91 3.28
C THR A 53 -4.08 14.99 2.33
N PHE A 54 -2.98 14.71 1.63
CA PHE A 54 -2.46 15.61 0.58
C PHE A 54 -3.44 15.78 -0.58
N LEU A 55 -4.04 14.69 -1.09
CA LEU A 55 -4.99 14.76 -2.19
C LEU A 55 -6.29 15.50 -1.83
N ALA A 56 -6.59 15.62 -0.53
CA ALA A 56 -7.74 16.37 -0.03
C ALA A 56 -7.42 17.86 0.24
N SER A 57 -6.16 18.27 0.16
CA SER A 57 -5.73 19.64 0.46
C SER A 57 -5.76 20.54 -0.78
N GLU A 58 -5.64 21.86 -0.59
CA GLU A 58 -5.69 22.84 -1.69
C GLU A 58 -4.49 22.71 -2.64
N GLU A 59 -3.36 22.22 -2.12
CA GLU A 59 -2.13 21.96 -2.88
C GLU A 59 -2.33 20.92 -4.00
N ALA A 60 -3.32 20.04 -3.87
CA ALA A 60 -3.66 19.04 -4.89
C ALA A 60 -4.80 19.50 -5.84
N SER A 61 -5.16 20.79 -5.85
CA SER A 61 -6.34 21.32 -6.57
C SER A 61 -6.39 21.01 -8.07
N TYR A 62 -5.24 20.80 -8.73
CA TYR A 62 -5.18 20.46 -10.15
C TYR A 62 -5.02 18.94 -10.43
N ILE A 63 -4.95 18.12 -9.38
CA ILE A 63 -4.76 16.67 -9.50
C ILE A 63 -6.12 15.99 -9.64
N THR A 64 -6.39 15.43 -10.81
CA THR A 64 -7.60 14.68 -11.10
C THR A 64 -7.35 13.59 -12.15
N GLY A 65 -8.15 12.53 -12.15
CA GLY A 65 -8.04 11.43 -13.12
C GLY A 65 -6.81 10.52 -12.97
N SER A 66 -5.98 10.73 -11.96
CA SER A 66 -4.74 9.97 -11.73
C SER A 66 -4.92 8.78 -10.80
N THR A 67 -4.09 7.75 -10.99
CA THR A 67 -3.91 6.62 -10.07
C THR A 67 -2.56 6.75 -9.38
N PHE A 68 -2.51 6.58 -8.06
CA PHE A 68 -1.29 6.64 -7.27
C PHE A 68 -1.04 5.30 -6.59
N PHE A 69 0.15 4.75 -6.77
CA PHE A 69 0.58 3.51 -6.11
C PHE A 69 1.28 3.85 -4.79
N VAL A 70 0.86 3.21 -3.70
CA VAL A 70 1.45 3.35 -2.35
C VAL A 70 1.88 1.96 -1.86
N ASP A 71 2.97 1.46 -2.43
CA ASP A 71 3.40 0.06 -2.28
C ASP A 71 4.90 -0.09 -1.93
N GLY A 72 5.58 1.02 -1.66
CA GLY A 72 7.01 1.03 -1.37
C GLY A 72 7.92 0.65 -2.54
N GLY A 73 7.41 0.71 -3.78
CA GLY A 73 8.16 0.41 -5.00
C GLY A 73 7.99 -1.02 -5.51
N LEU A 74 7.07 -1.80 -4.93
CA LEU A 74 6.82 -3.19 -5.30
C LEU A 74 6.48 -3.35 -6.79
N LEU A 75 5.58 -2.51 -7.32
CA LEU A 75 5.16 -2.58 -8.72
C LEU A 75 6.31 -2.29 -9.69
N TRP A 76 7.24 -1.40 -9.30
CA TRP A 76 8.38 -1.04 -10.15
C TRP A 76 9.45 -2.12 -10.16
N ASN A 77 9.65 -2.79 -9.02
CA ASN A 77 10.66 -3.84 -8.85
C ASN A 77 10.13 -5.24 -9.21
N TYR A 78 9.00 -5.32 -9.92
CA TYR A 78 8.40 -6.59 -10.29
C TYR A 78 9.18 -7.22 -11.46
N HIS A 79 10.01 -8.21 -11.15
CA HIS A 79 10.54 -9.14 -12.14
C HIS A 79 9.56 -10.31 -12.26
N GLU A 80 9.16 -10.70 -13.48
CA GLU A 80 8.42 -11.97 -13.67
C GLU A 80 9.27 -13.10 -13.07
N GLN A 81 8.74 -13.78 -12.05
CA GLN A 81 9.36 -14.94 -11.39
C GLN A 81 8.98 -16.23 -12.11
#